data_AF-A0AAU1SX11-F1
#
_entry.id   AF-A0AAU1SX11-F1
#
_cell.length_a   1.000
_cell.length_b   1.000
_cell.length_c   1.000
_cell.angle_alpha   90.00
_cell.angle_beta   90.00
_cell.angle_gamma   90.00
#
_symmetry.space_group_name_H-M   'P 1'
#
loop_
_entity.id
_entity.type
_entity.pdbx_description
1 polymer ?
#
loop_
_entity_poly.entity_id
_entity_poly.type
_entity_poly.pdbx_seq_one_letter_code
_entity_poly.pdbx_strand_id
1 'polypeptide(L)' 'MTEDAPWSAVRDRVNPYGFVAFTVDPGTHPGGRTTMAVTYYAVTGLYGQAEPVDTFTLQRNRNDRAPER' A
#
# COMPACT_ATOMS: atom_id res chain seq x y z
N MET A 1 4.15 -29.93 -1.67
CA MET A 1 3.19 -29.46 -0.65
C MET A 1 3.12 -27.93 -0.76
N THR A 2 1.94 -27.35 -0.66
CA THR A 2 1.75 -25.88 -0.67
C THR A 2 1.60 -25.42 0.77
N GLU A 3 2.28 -24.34 1.16
CA GLU A 3 2.15 -23.73 2.49
C GLU A 3 0.78 -23.07 2.65
N ASP A 4 0.19 -23.18 3.84
CA ASP A 4 -0.95 -22.37 4.25
C ASP A 4 -0.42 -20.98 4.63
N ALA A 5 -0.57 -20.00 3.73
CA ALA A 5 0.04 -18.67 3.80
C ALA A 5 -0.99 -17.57 4.08
N PRO A 6 -1.65 -17.55 5.26
CA PRO A 6 -2.70 -16.57 5.58
C PRO A 6 -2.18 -15.13 5.65
N TRP A 7 -0.87 -14.95 5.77
CA TRP A 7 -0.18 -13.66 5.73
C TRP A 7 -0.07 -13.08 4.31
N SER A 8 -0.30 -13.89 3.26
CA SER A 8 -0.27 -13.45 1.86
C SER A 8 -1.68 -13.06 1.43
N ALA A 9 -2.00 -11.77 1.49
CA ALA A 9 -3.31 -11.27 1.10
C ALA A 9 -3.55 -11.34 -0.42
N VAL A 10 -2.55 -10.97 -1.22
CA VAL A 10 -2.63 -10.92 -2.69
C VAL A 10 -1.33 -11.45 -3.30
N ARG A 11 -1.47 -12.23 -4.37
CA ARG A 11 -0.36 -12.66 -5.22
C ARG A 11 -0.77 -12.60 -6.68
N ASP A 12 -0.15 -11.70 -7.43
CA ASP A 12 -0.30 -11.67 -8.89
C ASP A 12 0.59 -12.76 -9.51
N ARG A 13 -0.01 -13.64 -10.31
CA ARG A 13 0.69 -14.69 -11.09
C ARG A 13 0.67 -14.40 -12.58
N VAL A 14 -0.06 -13.38 -13.02
CA VAL A 14 -0.25 -12.99 -14.40
C VAL A 14 0.78 -11.94 -14.80
N ASN A 15 0.99 -10.92 -13.96
CA ASN A 15 1.92 -9.83 -14.24
C ASN A 15 3.25 -10.01 -13.48
N PRO A 16 4.35 -10.39 -14.16
CA PRO A 16 5.64 -10.62 -13.51
C PRO A 16 6.38 -9.31 -13.15
N TYR A 17 5.98 -8.18 -13.74
CA TYR A 17 6.63 -6.89 -13.55
C TYR A 17 5.62 -5.81 -13.15
N GLY A 18 6.02 -4.95 -12.24
CA GLY A 18 5.18 -3.89 -11.72
C GLY A 18 5.88 -3.05 -10.67
N PHE A 19 5.16 -2.07 -10.15
CA PHE A 19 5.59 -1.23 -9.03
C PHE A 19 4.39 -0.85 -8.17
N VAL A 20 4.65 -0.32 -6.98
CA VAL A 20 3.60 0.14 -6.07
C VAL A 20 3.78 1.62 -5.81
N ALA A 21 2.72 2.39 -6.00
CA ALA A 21 2.67 3.81 -5.68
C ALA A 21 2.01 4.02 -4.32
N PHE A 22 2.59 4.88 -3.50
CA PHE A 22 2.08 5.23 -2.18
C PHE A 22 1.78 6.72 -2.13
N THR A 23 0.52 7.08 -1.88
CA THR A 23 0.13 8.44 -1.50
C THR A 23 -0.03 8.49 0.01
N VAL A 24 0.87 9.19 0.68
CA VAL A 24 0.96 9.21 2.14
C VAL A 24 0.37 10.51 2.69
N ASP A 25 -0.61 10.36 3.59
CA ASP A 25 -1.05 11.41 4.50
C ASP A 25 -0.49 11.13 5.90
N PRO A 26 0.49 11.92 6.38
CA PRO A 26 1.06 11.74 7.72
C PRO A 26 0.11 12.18 8.86
N GLY A 27 -1.03 12.79 8.54
CA GLY A 27 -1.94 13.39 9.50
C GLY A 27 -1.46 14.74 10.03
N THR A 28 -2.36 15.51 10.65
CA THR A 28 -2.13 16.92 10.99
C THR A 28 -1.81 17.20 12.46
N HIS A 29 -1.94 16.21 13.35
CA HIS A 29 -1.78 16.40 14.79
C HIS A 29 -1.09 15.19 15.46
N PRO A 30 -0.37 15.41 16.58
CA PRO A 30 0.23 14.33 17.35
C PRO A 30 -0.83 13.35 17.86
N GLY A 31 -0.51 12.05 17.81
CA GLY A 31 -1.46 10.98 18.12
C GLY A 31 -2.57 10.78 17.08
N GLY A 32 -2.56 11.53 15.98
CA GLY A 32 -3.47 11.36 14.85
C GLY A 32 -3.21 10.07 14.07
N ARG A 33 -3.70 10.00 12.82
CA ARG A 33 -3.55 8.81 11.97
C ARG A 33 -2.67 9.12 10.76
N THR A 34 -1.75 8.22 10.46
CA THR A 34 -1.12 8.15 9.14
C THR A 34 -1.95 7.22 8.26
N THR A 35 -2.30 7.70 7.07
CA THR A 35 -3.02 6.92 6.06
C THR A 35 -2.18 6.86 4.79
N MET A 36 -2.17 5.71 4.12
CA MET A 36 -1.51 5.56 2.82
C MET A 36 -2.50 4.94 1.85
N ALA A 37 -2.83 5.65 0.78
CA ALA A 37 -3.48 5.06 -0.38
C ALA A 37 -2.41 4.36 -1.22
N VAL A 38 -2.61 3.08 -1.48
CA VAL A 38 -1.63 2.21 -2.15
C VAL A 38 -2.25 1.68 -3.42
N THR A 39 -1.57 1.85 -4.55
CA THR A 39 -1.97 1.26 -5.83
C THR A 39 -0.82 0.43 -6.39
N TYR A 40 -1.09 -0.84 -6.65
CA TYR A 40 -0.19 -1.72 -7.37
C TYR A 40 -0.45 -1.60 -8.88
N TYR A 41 0.60 -1.34 -9.65
CA TYR A 41 0.54 -1.26 -11.10
C TYR A 41 1.34 -2.38 -11.74
N ALA A 42 0.75 -3.07 -12.72
CA ALA A 42 1.47 -3.93 -13.64
C ALA A 42 2.05 -3.11 -14.79
N VAL A 43 3.26 -3.43 -15.22
CA VAL A 43 3.82 -2.88 -16.46
C VAL A 43 3.41 -3.78 -17.62
N THR A 44 2.57 -3.28 -18.51
CA THR A 44 1.86 -4.07 -19.52
C THR A 44 2.31 -3.80 -20.96
N GLY A 45 3.15 -2.78 -21.18
CA GLY A 45 3.55 -2.38 -22.53
C GLY A 45 4.87 -1.61 -22.63
N LEU A 46 5.22 -1.25 -23.86
CA LEU A 46 6.42 -0.48 -24.18
C LEU A 46 6.40 0.90 -23.50
N TYR A 47 7.58 1.48 -23.29
CA TYR A 47 7.73 2.82 -22.70
C TYR A 47 7.12 2.98 -21.30
N GLY A 48 6.97 1.88 -20.55
CA GLY A 48 6.48 1.92 -19.18
C GLY A 48 4.97 2.14 -19.06
N GLN A 49 4.19 1.78 -20.08
CA GLN A 49 2.73 1.71 -19.92
C GLN A 49 2.38 0.80 -18.74
N ALA A 50 1.54 1.32 -17.84
CA ALA A 50 1.23 0.69 -16.58
C ALA A 50 -0.27 0.77 -16.27
N GLU A 51 -0.83 -0.35 -15.79
CA GLU A 51 -2.26 -0.49 -15.49
C GLU A 51 -2.43 -0.83 -14.00
N PRO A 52 -3.41 -0.22 -13.31
CA PRO A 52 -3.68 -0.53 -11.91
C PRO A 52 -4.26 -1.95 -11.80
N VAL A 53 -3.68 -2.76 -10.91
CA VAL A 53 -4.11 -4.13 -10.64
C VAL A 53 -4.87 -4.23 -9.32
N ASP A 54 -4.40 -3.53 -8.28
CA ASP A 54 -5.05 -3.52 -6.97
C ASP A 54 -4.90 -2.16 -6.28
N THR A 55 -5.84 -1.83 -5.40
CA THR A 55 -5.78 -0.62 -4.57
C THR A 55 -6.33 -0.89 -3.17
N PHE A 56 -5.55 -0.52 -2.16
CA PHE A 56 -5.92 -0.66 -0.76
C PHE A 56 -5.39 0.51 0.08
N THR A 57 -5.88 0.62 1.31
CA THR A 57 -5.47 1.67 2.24
C THR A 57 -4.77 1.06 3.45
N LEU A 58 -3.59 1.56 3.77
CA LEU A 58 -2.91 1.27 5.03
C LEU A 58 -3.19 2.38 6.03
N GLN A 59 -3.49 2.04 7.27
CA GLN A 59 -3.72 3.00 8.34
C GLN A 59 -2.96 2.60 9.59
N ARG A 60 -2.32 3.58 10.22
CA ARG A 60 -1.62 3.40 11.50
C ARG A 60 -1.82 4.63 12.37
N ASN A 61 -2.11 4.43 13.65
CA ASN A 61 -2.08 5.51 14.63
C ASN A 61 -0.64 6.02 14.81
N ARG A 62 -0.47 7.34 14.89
CA ARG A 62 0.83 7.92 15.18
C ARG A 62 1.18 7.67 16.64
N ASN A 63 2.45 7.34 16.87
CA ASN A 63 2.98 7.08 18.21
C ASN A 63 3.57 8.34 18.88
N ASP A 64 3.50 9.50 18.22
CA ASP A 64 3.93 10.75 18.84
C ASP A 64 2.89 11.24 19.87
N ARG A 65 3.39 11.82 20.96
CA ARG A 65 2.56 12.15 22.13
C ARG A 65 1.57 13.26 21.77
N ALA A 66 0.28 12.99 21.91
CA ALA A 66 -0.74 14.03 21.97
C ALA A 66 -0.46 14.92 23.20
N PRO A 67 -0.54 16.26 23.09
CA PRO A 67 -0.35 17.14 24.24
C PRO A 67 -1.31 16.73 25.36
N GLU A 68 -0.81 16.66 26.59
CA GLU A 68 -1.66 16.48 27.77
C GLU A 68 -2.67 17.64 27.80
N ARG A 69 -3.95 17.30 27.95
CA ARG A 69 -5.03 18.27 28.11
C ARG A 69 -5.05 18.83 29.53
#